data_AF-A0A8H3F5M7-F1
#
_entry.id   AF-A0A8H3F5M7-F1
#
_cell.length_a   1.000
_cell.length_b   1.000
_cell.length_c   1.000
_cell.angle_alpha   90.00
_cell.angle_beta   90.00
_cell.angle_gamma   90.00
#
_symmetry.space_group_name_H-M   'P 1'
#
loop_
_entity.id
_entity.type
_entity.pdbx_description
1 polymer ?
#
loop_
_entity_poly.entity_id
_entity_poly.type
_entity_poly.pdbx_seq_one_letter_code
_entity_poly.pdbx_strand_id
1 'polypeptide(L)'
;MASNELAGPTIAGIRYYMHPQPLTEGIVLHASKFSTDAKPEPIIVISTVNAIQPEYILSTLSKFAELDDVYTEEFGNSLAIQTVANSGDLFITLNVQLIKRFTSVRISEVESEDHLLPSGPYFQQDSRIHQAWRLYPDDLNAFVLTVIPNNVRSPTSFSVLDAVAADGIH
;
A
#
# COMPACT_ATOMS: atom_id res chain seq x y z
N MET A 1 5.37 30.60 3.94
CA MET A 1 4.34 29.70 4.50
C MET A 1 4.21 28.56 3.50
N ALA A 2 4.65 27.36 3.87
CA ALA A 2 4.64 26.22 2.96
C ALA A 2 3.20 25.72 2.86
N SER A 3 2.66 25.75 1.65
CA SER A 3 1.41 25.08 1.27
C SER A 3 1.56 23.60 1.62
N ASN A 4 0.78 23.15 2.60
CA ASN A 4 0.75 21.76 3.05
C ASN A 4 0.07 20.94 1.95
N GLU A 5 0.84 20.33 1.03
CA GLU A 5 0.32 19.33 0.08
C GLU A 5 -0.11 18.09 0.89
N LEU A 6 -1.33 18.14 1.43
CA LEU A 6 -1.97 17.04 2.14
C LEU A 6 -2.62 16.01 1.20
N ALA A 7 -2.49 16.22 -0.11
CA ALA A 7 -2.89 15.27 -1.13
C ALA A 7 -1.73 14.30 -1.40
N GLY A 8 -1.98 13.00 -1.25
CA GLY A 8 -1.05 11.96 -1.66
C GLY A 8 -0.96 11.83 -3.18
N PRO A 9 -0.34 10.76 -3.70
CA PRO A 9 -0.09 10.61 -5.13
C PRO A 9 -1.40 10.48 -5.94
N THR A 10 -1.36 11.00 -7.16
CA THR A 10 -2.41 10.75 -8.17
C THR A 10 -2.00 9.56 -9.03
N ILE A 11 -2.80 8.50 -9.01
CA ILE A 11 -2.59 7.26 -9.77
C ILE A 11 -3.77 7.08 -10.71
N ALA A 12 -3.53 6.88 -12.01
CA ALA A 12 -4.59 6.75 -13.02
C ALA A 12 -5.61 7.92 -13.06
N GLY A 13 -5.22 9.12 -12.62
CA GLY A 13 -6.14 10.25 -12.47
C GLY A 13 -7.01 10.22 -11.19
N ILE A 14 -6.84 9.22 -10.33
CA ILE A 14 -7.49 9.11 -9.02
C ILE A 14 -6.53 9.63 -7.95
N ARG A 15 -7.04 10.49 -7.06
CA ARG A 15 -6.26 11.01 -5.93
C ARG A 15 -6.28 10.00 -4.78
N TYR A 16 -5.13 9.81 -4.17
CA TYR A 16 -4.98 8.99 -2.98
C TYR A 16 -4.44 9.82 -1.83
N TYR A 17 -4.67 9.34 -0.62
CA TYR A 17 -3.96 9.73 0.57
C TYR A 17 -3.02 8.60 0.97
N MET A 18 -1.77 8.97 1.26
CA MET A 18 -0.77 8.07 1.82
C MET A 18 -0.62 8.40 3.30
N HIS A 19 -0.96 7.47 4.17
CA HIS A 19 -0.84 7.72 5.60
C HIS A 19 0.64 7.88 6.02
N PRO A 20 1.01 8.93 6.79
CA PRO A 20 2.40 9.26 7.07
C PRO A 20 3.08 8.24 7.99
N GLN A 21 2.31 7.51 8.82
CA GLN A 21 2.87 6.45 9.65
C GLN A 21 3.36 5.29 8.77
N PRO A 22 4.67 4.94 8.83
CA PRO A 22 5.15 3.74 8.19
C PRO A 22 4.61 2.51 8.93
N LEU A 23 4.08 1.56 8.16
CA LEU A 23 3.55 0.30 8.69
C LEU A 23 4.64 -0.75 8.88
N THR A 24 5.79 -0.56 8.24
CA THR A 24 6.94 -1.45 8.38
C THR A 24 8.19 -0.64 8.66
N GLU A 25 8.88 -1.00 9.73
CA GLU A 25 10.27 -0.59 9.95
C GLU A 25 11.15 -1.76 9.52
N GLY A 26 11.77 -1.67 8.34
CA GLY A 26 12.77 -2.67 7.93
C GLY A 26 12.25 -3.87 7.13
N ILE A 27 11.39 -3.65 6.14
CA ILE A 27 11.39 -4.57 4.99
C ILE A 27 12.80 -4.47 4.39
N VAL A 28 13.65 -5.49 4.60
CA VAL A 28 14.95 -5.58 3.93
C VAL A 28 14.69 -5.91 2.47
N LEU A 29 14.46 -4.85 1.70
CA LEU A 29 14.34 -4.90 0.26
C LEU A 29 15.72 -5.17 -0.32
N HIS A 30 16.03 -6.43 -0.57
CA HIS A 30 17.15 -6.75 -1.44
C HIS A 30 16.86 -6.15 -2.83
N ALA A 31 17.66 -5.14 -3.17
CA ALA A 31 17.72 -4.35 -4.42
C ALA A 31 16.82 -3.10 -4.48
N SER A 32 17.36 -1.95 -4.08
CA SER A 32 18.16 -1.04 -4.94
C SER A 32 18.35 0.30 -4.22
N LYS A 33 19.35 1.09 -4.63
CA LYS A 33 19.81 2.31 -3.93
C LYS A 33 18.65 3.27 -3.63
N PHE A 34 18.43 3.55 -2.35
CA PHE A 34 17.46 4.55 -1.90
C PHE A 34 17.99 5.95 -2.19
N SER A 35 17.22 6.73 -2.94
CA SER A 35 17.32 8.19 -2.94
C SER A 35 16.32 8.69 -1.91
N THR A 36 16.75 9.54 -0.97
CA THR A 36 15.92 10.12 0.12
C THR A 36 14.88 11.14 -0.37
N ASP A 37 14.42 10.97 -1.61
CA ASP A 37 13.46 11.83 -2.32
C ASP A 37 12.62 10.98 -3.29
N ALA A 38 12.45 9.69 -2.99
CA ALA A 38 11.69 8.80 -3.86
C ALA A 38 10.20 9.12 -3.77
N LYS A 39 9.58 9.31 -4.93
CA LYS A 39 8.13 9.48 -5.02
C LYS A 39 7.42 8.22 -4.51
N PRO A 40 6.27 8.34 -3.83
CA PRO A 40 5.46 7.18 -3.46
C PRO A 40 5.09 6.34 -4.68
N GLU A 41 5.36 5.04 -4.63
CA GLU A 41 5.03 4.08 -5.69
C GLU A 41 3.89 3.16 -5.23
N PRO A 42 2.86 2.92 -6.06
CA PRO A 42 1.79 1.99 -5.73
C PRO A 42 2.32 0.54 -5.74
N ILE A 43 1.92 -0.24 -4.75
CA ILE A 43 2.36 -1.63 -4.56
C ILE A 43 1.23 -2.47 -3.95
N ILE A 44 1.19 -3.75 -4.31
CA ILE A 44 0.33 -4.73 -3.63
C ILE A 44 1.16 -5.49 -2.60
N VAL A 45 0.66 -5.57 -1.37
CA VAL A 45 1.17 -6.46 -0.34
C VAL A 45 0.30 -7.72 -0.29
N ILE A 46 0.92 -8.89 -0.33
CA ILE A 46 0.27 -10.18 -0.05
C ILE A 46 0.99 -10.82 1.13
N SER A 47 0.31 -10.85 2.27
CA SER A 47 0.81 -11.47 3.49
C SER A 47 0.33 -12.91 3.62
N THR A 48 1.22 -13.79 4.04
CA THR A 48 0.94 -15.23 4.17
C THR A 48 1.81 -15.90 5.22
N VAL A 49 1.24 -16.87 5.91
CA VAL A 49 1.95 -17.81 6.80
C VAL A 49 2.19 -19.17 6.12
N ASN A 50 1.61 -19.36 4.93
CA ASN A 50 1.64 -20.61 4.17
C ASN A 50 2.36 -20.42 2.84
N ALA A 51 2.88 -21.52 2.29
CA ALA A 51 3.50 -21.50 0.97
C ALA A 51 2.48 -21.02 -0.07
N ILE A 52 2.91 -20.10 -0.93
CA ILE A 52 2.05 -19.51 -1.95
C ILE A 52 2.44 -20.02 -3.33
N GLN A 53 1.41 -20.30 -4.11
CA GLN A 53 1.53 -20.66 -5.53
C GLN A 53 1.19 -19.45 -6.41
N PRO A 54 1.68 -19.39 -7.65
CA PRO A 54 1.40 -18.30 -8.58
C PRO A 54 -0.10 -18.02 -8.77
N GLU A 55 -0.92 -19.07 -8.79
CA GLU A 55 -2.37 -19.00 -8.99
C GLU A 55 -3.06 -18.29 -7.83
N TYR A 56 -2.55 -18.45 -6.60
CA TYR A 56 -3.05 -17.75 -5.43
C TYR A 56 -2.84 -16.23 -5.58
N ILE A 57 -1.64 -15.80 -6.00
CA ILE A 57 -1.32 -14.40 -6.24
C ILE A 57 -2.24 -13.80 -7.29
N LEU A 58 -2.38 -14.47 -8.44
CA LEU A 58 -3.24 -13.99 -9.55
C LEU A 58 -4.71 -13.90 -9.12
N SER A 59 -5.23 -14.92 -8.44
CA SER A 59 -6.61 -14.89 -7.94
C SER A 59 -6.84 -13.79 -6.90
N THR A 60 -5.84 -13.49 -6.08
CA THR A 60 -5.90 -12.41 -5.08
C THR A 60 -5.93 -11.05 -5.77
N LEU A 61 -5.11 -10.83 -6.80
CA LEU A 61 -5.16 -9.60 -7.60
C LEU A 61 -6.49 -9.43 -8.32
N SER A 62 -7.07 -10.49 -8.87
CA SER A 62 -8.40 -10.44 -9.48
C SER A 62 -9.47 -10.04 -8.45
N LYS A 63 -9.39 -10.54 -7.22
CA LYS A 63 -10.31 -10.14 -6.15
C LYS A 63 -10.15 -8.67 -5.77
N PHE A 64 -8.93 -8.15 -5.69
CA PHE A 64 -8.73 -6.72 -5.45
C PHE A 64 -9.31 -5.88 -6.57
N ALA A 65 -9.10 -6.26 -7.84
CA ALA A 65 -9.69 -5.56 -8.97
C ALA A 65 -11.22 -5.56 -8.98
N GLU A 66 -11.86 -6.57 -8.38
CA GLU A 66 -13.32 -6.70 -8.32
C GLU A 66 -13.93 -6.01 -7.08
N LEU A 67 -13.25 -6.08 -5.94
CA LEU A 67 -13.85 -5.79 -4.63
C LEU A 67 -13.22 -4.60 -3.89
N ASP A 68 -11.97 -4.25 -4.19
CA ASP A 68 -11.22 -3.21 -3.49
C ASP A 68 -11.27 -1.91 -4.30
N ASP A 69 -11.95 -0.91 -3.75
CA ASP A 69 -12.15 0.38 -4.39
C ASP A 69 -10.90 1.28 -4.36
N VAL A 70 -9.92 0.94 -3.52
CA VAL A 70 -8.59 1.58 -3.49
C VAL A 70 -7.74 1.04 -4.64
N TYR A 71 -7.91 -0.23 -5.02
CA TYR A 71 -7.11 -0.87 -6.06
C TYR A 71 -7.33 -0.25 -7.45
N THR A 72 -6.23 -0.06 -8.18
CA THR A 72 -6.21 0.15 -9.64
C THR A 72 -5.14 -0.74 -10.27
N GLU A 73 -5.15 -0.88 -11.60
CA GLU A 73 -4.17 -1.71 -12.31
C GLU A 73 -2.72 -1.29 -12.03
N GLU A 74 -2.47 0.00 -11.76
CA GLU A 74 -1.17 0.54 -11.43
C GLU A 74 -0.59 -0.01 -10.13
N PHE A 75 -1.42 -0.29 -9.12
CA PHE A 75 -0.98 -1.02 -7.92
C PHE A 75 -0.54 -2.44 -8.27
N GLY A 76 -1.24 -3.08 -9.21
CA GLY A 76 -0.96 -4.44 -9.68
C GLY A 76 0.35 -4.63 -10.45
N ASN A 77 1.14 -3.57 -10.67
CA ASN A 77 2.44 -3.64 -11.33
C ASN A 77 3.59 -4.03 -10.41
N SER A 78 3.48 -3.75 -9.10
CA SER A 78 4.51 -4.05 -8.10
C SER A 78 3.93 -4.97 -7.02
N LEU A 79 4.70 -5.98 -6.63
CA LEU A 79 4.29 -6.97 -5.64
C LEU A 79 5.30 -7.07 -4.49
N ALA A 80 4.81 -6.95 -3.26
CA ALA A 80 5.51 -7.35 -2.05
C ALA A 80 4.81 -8.57 -1.44
N ILE A 81 5.56 -9.63 -1.21
CA ILE A 81 5.10 -10.80 -0.46
C ILE A 81 5.68 -10.69 0.93
N GLN A 82 4.82 -10.78 1.95
CA GLN A 82 5.23 -10.74 3.34
C GLN A 82 4.93 -12.08 4.02
N THR A 83 5.89 -12.57 4.80
CA THR A 83 5.74 -13.83 5.53
C THR A 83 6.41 -13.77 6.90
N VAL A 84 6.29 -14.82 7.70
CA VAL A 84 6.83 -14.87 9.06
C VAL A 84 8.22 -15.52 9.04
N ALA A 85 9.19 -14.91 9.71
CA ALA A 85 10.54 -15.44 9.84
C ALA A 85 10.51 -16.83 10.48
N ASN A 86 11.34 -17.75 9.98
CA ASN A 86 11.43 -19.14 10.45
C ASN A 86 10.13 -19.96 10.32
N SER A 87 9.14 -19.54 9.53
CA SER A 87 8.10 -20.45 9.04
C SER A 87 8.77 -21.43 8.08
N GLY A 88 9.31 -22.53 8.63
CA GLY A 88 10.25 -23.44 7.98
C GLY A 88 10.00 -23.63 6.50
N ASP A 89 11.00 -23.33 5.67
CA ASP A 89 11.01 -23.53 4.23
C ASP A 89 9.72 -23.10 3.51
N LEU A 90 9.27 -21.87 3.76
CA LEU A 90 8.20 -21.30 2.95
C LEU A 90 8.67 -21.09 1.51
N PHE A 91 8.49 -22.11 0.68
CA PHE A 91 8.83 -22.03 -0.73
C PHE A 91 7.82 -21.13 -1.45
N ILE A 92 8.21 -19.87 -1.65
CA ILE A 92 7.55 -18.97 -2.59
C ILE A 92 8.00 -19.37 -3.98
N THR A 93 7.19 -20.18 -4.66
CA THR A 93 7.46 -20.59 -6.04
C THR A 93 6.80 -19.58 -6.97
N LEU A 94 7.60 -18.69 -7.56
CA LEU A 94 7.13 -17.79 -8.60
C LEU A 94 7.57 -18.33 -9.95
N ASN A 95 6.62 -18.52 -10.87
CA ASN A 95 6.97 -18.88 -12.24
C ASN A 95 7.47 -17.63 -12.99
N VAL A 96 8.28 -17.85 -14.04
CA VAL A 96 8.90 -16.77 -14.83
C VAL A 96 7.87 -15.81 -15.44
N GLN A 97 6.69 -16.31 -15.82
CA GLN A 97 5.63 -15.45 -16.40
C GLN A 97 5.05 -14.49 -15.37
N LEU A 98 4.84 -14.96 -14.14
CA LEU A 98 4.36 -14.14 -13.04
C LEU A 98 5.41 -13.07 -12.68
N ILE A 99 6.69 -13.44 -12.64
CA ILE A 99 7.77 -12.46 -12.42
C ILE A 99 7.79 -11.40 -13.51
N LYS A 100 7.59 -11.80 -14.78
CA LYS A 100 7.53 -10.87 -15.93
C LYS A 100 6.31 -9.95 -15.93
N ARG A 101 5.21 -10.33 -15.25
CA ARG A 101 4.02 -9.48 -15.11
C ARG A 101 4.31 -8.25 -14.27
N PHE A 102 5.13 -8.38 -13.23
CA PHE A 102 5.44 -7.30 -12.31
C PHE A 102 6.71 -6.57 -12.73
N THR A 103 6.72 -5.26 -12.57
CA THR A 103 7.94 -4.44 -12.71
C THR A 103 8.90 -4.69 -11.55
N SER A 104 8.37 -5.01 -10.37
CA SER A 104 9.13 -5.36 -9.17
C SER A 104 8.40 -6.41 -8.35
N VAL A 105 9.12 -7.46 -7.94
CA VAL A 105 8.65 -8.44 -6.96
C VAL A 105 9.62 -8.46 -5.80
N ARG A 106 9.10 -8.38 -4.58
CA ARG A 106 9.89 -8.30 -3.36
C ARG A 106 9.33 -9.28 -2.34
N ILE A 107 10.21 -9.86 -1.53
CA ILE A 107 9.84 -10.78 -0.46
C ILE A 107 10.37 -10.21 0.84
N SER A 108 9.58 -10.30 1.90
CA SER A 108 9.94 -9.79 3.21
C SER A 108 9.45 -10.70 4.31
N GLU A 109 10.22 -10.76 5.39
CA GLU A 109 9.92 -11.57 6.56
C GLU A 109 9.66 -10.65 7.75
N VAL A 110 8.68 -11.00 8.58
CA VAL A 110 8.37 -10.33 9.85
C VAL A 110 8.51 -11.30 11.01
N GLU A 111 8.74 -10.79 12.21
CA GLU A 111 9.04 -11.63 13.38
C GLU A 111 7.86 -12.49 13.84
N SER A 112 6.63 -12.03 13.63
CA SER A 112 5.41 -12.75 14.03
C SER A 112 4.22 -12.42 13.13
N GLU A 113 3.18 -13.25 13.19
CA GLU A 113 1.94 -13.05 12.44
C GLU A 113 1.27 -11.69 12.73
N ASP A 114 1.38 -11.19 13.97
CA ASP A 114 0.81 -9.88 14.38
C ASP A 114 1.46 -8.69 13.64
N HIS A 115 2.65 -8.89 13.07
CA HIS A 115 3.35 -7.88 12.29
C HIS A 115 2.99 -7.92 10.81
N LEU A 116 2.31 -8.97 10.34
CA LEU A 116 1.84 -9.06 8.96
C LEU A 116 0.86 -7.93 8.67
N LEU A 117 1.05 -7.30 7.52
CA LEU A 117 0.10 -6.34 7.00
C LEU A 117 -1.11 -7.08 6.43
N PRO A 118 -2.32 -6.51 6.50
CA PRO A 118 -3.42 -6.99 5.69
C PRO A 118 -3.04 -6.98 4.20
N SER A 119 -3.36 -8.05 3.47
CA SER A 119 -3.11 -8.06 2.02
C SER A 119 -3.96 -7.00 1.33
N GLY A 120 -3.38 -6.22 0.42
CA GLY A 120 -4.08 -5.12 -0.25
C GLY A 120 -3.16 -4.09 -0.90
N PRO A 121 -3.73 -2.97 -1.38
CA PRO A 121 -2.99 -1.85 -1.97
C PRO A 121 -2.34 -0.95 -0.91
N TYR A 122 -1.08 -0.58 -1.17
CA TYR A 122 -0.27 0.28 -0.33
C TYR A 122 0.60 1.22 -1.18
N PHE A 123 1.20 2.21 -0.54
CA PHE A 123 2.32 2.96 -1.12
C PHE A 123 3.63 2.50 -0.51
N GLN A 124 4.67 2.48 -1.35
CA GLN A 124 6.03 2.32 -0.93
C GLN A 124 6.81 3.62 -1.12
N GLN A 125 7.50 4.05 -0.06
CA GLN A 125 8.43 5.18 -0.11
C GLN A 125 9.67 4.84 0.72
N ASP A 126 10.87 4.95 0.14
CA ASP A 126 12.15 4.76 0.85
C ASP A 126 12.25 3.47 1.71
N SER A 127 11.79 2.34 1.17
CA SER A 127 11.60 1.03 1.85
C SER A 127 10.44 0.88 2.83
N ARG A 128 9.71 1.95 3.10
CA ARG A 128 8.60 1.91 4.04
C ARG A 128 7.31 1.70 3.28
N ILE A 129 6.47 0.83 3.82
CA ILE A 129 5.10 0.64 3.35
C ILE A 129 4.17 1.54 4.14
N HIS A 130 3.30 2.23 3.43
CA HIS A 130 2.33 3.19 3.94
C HIS A 130 0.93 2.80 3.46
N GLN A 131 -0.07 2.98 4.32
CA GLN A 131 -1.45 2.69 3.95
C GLN A 131 -1.91 3.62 2.84
N ALA A 132 -2.56 3.06 1.82
CA ALA A 132 -3.20 3.80 0.75
C ALA A 132 -4.70 3.94 1.05
N TRP A 133 -5.22 5.15 0.94
CA TRP A 133 -6.66 5.42 0.95
C TRP A 133 -7.05 6.20 -0.29
N ARG A 134 -8.12 5.79 -0.96
CA ARG A 134 -8.67 6.55 -2.07
C ARG A 134 -9.36 7.80 -1.55
N LEU A 135 -9.08 8.94 -2.18
CA LEU A 135 -9.80 10.18 -1.92
C LEU A 135 -10.91 10.32 -2.96
N TYR A 136 -12.14 10.41 -2.46
CA TYR A 136 -13.32 10.63 -3.28
C TYR A 136 -13.49 12.13 -3.56
N PRO A 137 -13.78 12.53 -4.81
CA PRO A 137 -14.28 13.87 -5.08
C PRO A 137 -15.54 14.13 -4.25
N ASP A 138 -15.65 15.36 -3.74
CA ASP A 138 -16.82 15.82 -3.00
C ASP A 138 -17.58 16.88 -3.77
N ASP A 139 -17.98 16.56 -5.01
CA ASP A 139 -18.60 17.54 -5.91
C ASP A 139 -19.93 18.10 -5.39
N LEU A 140 -20.52 17.48 -4.36
CA LEU A 140 -21.79 17.87 -3.74
C LEU A 140 -21.61 18.45 -2.33
N ASN A 141 -20.37 18.63 -1.85
CA ASN A 141 -20.06 19.03 -0.46
C ASN A 141 -20.83 18.18 0.57
N ALA A 142 -20.91 16.87 0.31
CA ALA A 142 -21.59 15.91 1.17
C ALA A 142 -20.74 15.51 2.38
N PHE A 143 -19.42 15.66 2.31
CA PHE A 143 -18.53 15.37 3.43
C PHE A 143 -18.28 16.64 4.25
N VAL A 144 -18.78 16.65 5.49
CA VAL A 144 -18.58 17.78 6.41
C VAL A 144 -17.17 17.78 7.01
N LEU A 145 -16.61 16.60 7.27
CA LEU A 145 -15.32 16.45 7.91
C LEU A 145 -14.70 15.09 7.58
N THR A 146 -13.48 15.09 7.04
CA THR A 146 -12.68 13.87 6.88
C THR A 146 -11.74 13.73 8.05
N VAL A 147 -11.72 12.57 8.70
CA VAL A 147 -10.80 12.27 9.81
C VAL A 147 -9.97 11.04 9.50
N ILE A 148 -8.72 11.07 9.95
CA ILE A 148 -7.76 9.98 9.82
C ILE A 148 -7.30 9.54 11.19
N PRO A 149 -7.06 8.24 11.41
CA PRO A 149 -6.47 7.77 12.66
C PRO A 149 -5.04 8.31 12.78
N ASN A 150 -4.65 8.77 13.96
CA ASN A 150 -3.26 9.17 14.21
C ASN A 150 -2.31 7.97 14.27
N ASN A 151 -2.86 6.78 14.55
CA ASN A 151 -2.15 5.51 14.51
C ASN A 151 -3.02 4.44 13.83
N VAL A 152 -2.60 3.97 12.66
CA VAL A 152 -3.36 2.98 11.86
C VAL A 152 -3.33 1.57 12.46
N ARG A 153 -2.32 1.23 13.27
CA ARG A 153 -2.24 -0.06 13.97
C ARG A 153 -3.05 -0.08 15.27
N SER A 154 -3.23 1.08 15.89
CA SER A 154 -4.00 1.23 17.14
C SER A 154 -4.79 2.54 17.11
N PRO A 155 -5.92 2.58 16.40
CA PRO A 155 -6.67 3.81 16.12
C PRO A 155 -7.47 4.28 17.35
N THR A 156 -6.77 4.90 18.30
CA THR A 156 -7.37 5.44 19.54
C THR A 156 -7.58 6.95 19.52
N SER A 157 -7.01 7.65 18.54
CA SER A 157 -7.20 9.08 18.32
C SER A 157 -7.19 9.40 16.83
N PHE A 158 -7.81 10.52 16.47
CA PHE A 158 -8.02 10.93 15.08
C PHE A 158 -7.67 12.41 14.90
N SER A 159 -7.21 12.76 13.71
CA SER A 159 -7.01 14.14 13.27
C SER A 159 -7.84 14.43 12.04
N VAL A 160 -8.17 15.70 11.85
CA VAL A 160 -8.83 16.16 10.62
C VAL A 160 -7.84 16.05 9.48
N LEU A 161 -8.27 15.43 8.39
CA LEU A 161 -7.55 15.48 7.14
C LEU A 161 -8.03 16.71 6.37
N ASP A 162 -7.17 17.72 6.30
CA ASP A 162 -7.36 18.91 5.45
C ASP A 162 -7.14 18.54 3.97
N ALA A 163 -7.92 17.59 3.46
CA ALA A 163 -7.99 17.23 2.05
C ALA A 163 -9.14 18.01 1.42
N VAL A 164 -8.85 19.25 1.00
CA VAL A 164 -9.78 20.04 0.20
C VAL A 164 -10.06 19.34 -1.14
N ALA A 165 -11.34 19.36 -1.55
CA ALA A 165 -11.73 19.05 -2.92
C ALA A 165 -10.94 19.97 -3.89
N ALA A 166 -10.67 19.49 -5.10
CA ALA A 166 -9.78 20.19 -6.04
C ALA A 166 -10.27 21.61 -6.42
N ASP A 167 -11.54 21.90 -6.16
CA ASP A 167 -12.20 23.19 -6.37
C ASP A 167 -12.07 24.15 -5.19
N GLY A 168 -11.50 23.72 -4.06
CA GLY A 168 -11.07 24.62 -2.97
C GLY A 168 -12.19 25.38 -2.29
N ILE A 169 -13.44 24.89 -2.34
CA ILE A 169 -14.52 25.47 -1.54
C ILE A 169 -14.55 24.75 -0.19
N HIS A 170 -13.61 25.11 0.69
CA HIS A 170 -13.80 25.35 2.13
C HIS A 170 -12.51 25.87 2.77
#